data_AF-A0A2W6BDN9-F1
#
_entry.id   AF-A0A2W6BDN9-F1
#
_cell.length_a   1.000
_cell.length_b   1.000
_cell.length_c   1.000
_cell.angle_alpha   90.00
_cell.angle_beta   90.00
_cell.angle_gamma   90.00
#
_symmetry.space_group_name_H-M   'P 1'
#
loop_
_entity.id
_entity.type
_entity.pdbx_description
1 polymer ?
#
loop_
_entity_poly.entity_id
_entity_poly.type
_entity_poly.pdbx_seq_one_letter_code
_entity_poly.pdbx_strand_id
1 'polypeptide(L)'
;MTHVICKNSRYVSFLNLASVEALSEFMGQEVVPSRFRMNVWMTGFEPFEELTWVDKFPGTREILVGNCRFRVDDACERCRAVEANPTTGEYDLKVLDWLSKMMERRSYKSPHRGASHVMGILAAPLNQGVIRRHDAIRLA
;
A
#
# COMPACT_ATOMS: atom_id res chain seq x y z
N MET A 1 -18.99 9.46 -16.97
CA MET A 1 -17.68 10.12 -17.04
C MET A 1 -17.05 10.06 -15.65
N THR A 2 -16.16 9.10 -15.41
CA THR A 2 -15.43 9.01 -14.16
C THR A 2 -14.25 9.96 -14.23
N HIS A 3 -14.48 11.23 -13.89
CA HIS A 3 -13.37 12.11 -13.58
C HIS A 3 -12.80 11.67 -12.23
N VAL A 4 -11.70 10.92 -12.26
CA VAL A 4 -10.81 10.78 -11.11
C VAL A 4 -10.15 12.15 -10.93
N ILE A 5 -10.81 13.00 -10.16
CA ILE A 5 -10.29 14.30 -9.79
C ILE A 5 -9.12 14.05 -8.83
N CYS A 6 -7.90 14.06 -9.36
CA CYS A 6 -6.68 14.24 -8.57
C CYS A 6 -6.59 15.72 -8.13
N LYS A 7 -7.52 16.19 -7.29
CA LYS A 7 -7.47 17.53 -6.67
C LYS A 7 -6.78 17.39 -5.31
N ASN A 8 -5.46 17.57 -5.31
CA ASN A 8 -4.69 18.09 -4.18
C ASN A 8 -4.81 17.39 -2.81
N SER A 9 -5.25 16.13 -2.75
CA SER A 9 -5.20 15.33 -1.52
C SER A 9 -3.77 14.84 -1.30
N ARG A 10 -3.10 15.36 -0.28
CA ARG A 10 -1.77 14.91 0.15
C ARG A 10 -1.91 13.59 0.91
N TYR A 11 -1.86 12.48 0.19
CA TYR A 11 -1.86 11.16 0.81
C TYR A 11 -0.51 10.82 1.41
N VAL A 12 -0.55 10.06 2.50
CA VAL A 12 0.59 9.30 3.00
C VAL A 12 0.36 7.84 2.63
N SER A 13 1.36 7.25 1.99
CA SER A 13 1.33 5.87 1.54
C SER A 13 1.95 4.94 2.58
N PHE A 14 1.27 3.82 2.86
CA PHE A 14 1.65 2.86 3.88
C PHE A 14 1.89 1.49 3.28
N LEU A 15 2.98 0.82 3.70
CA LEU A 15 3.40 -0.49 3.23
C LEU A 15 3.57 -1.45 4.40
N ASN A 16 2.88 -2.58 4.38
CA ASN A 16 3.12 -3.65 5.33
C ASN A 16 4.29 -4.53 4.87
N LEU A 17 5.31 -4.65 5.71
CA LEU A 17 6.49 -5.46 5.40
C LEU A 17 6.17 -6.95 5.31
N ALA A 18 5.21 -7.44 6.09
CA ALA A 18 4.73 -8.83 5.98
C ALA A 18 4.10 -9.11 4.61
N SER A 19 3.47 -8.12 3.97
CA SER A 19 2.94 -8.23 2.59
C SER A 19 4.06 -8.36 1.55
N VAL A 20 5.20 -7.68 1.78
CA VAL A 20 6.38 -7.76 0.90
C VAL A 20 7.07 -9.12 1.05
N GLU A 21 7.19 -9.62 2.28
CA GLU A 21 7.72 -10.97 2.57
C GLU A 21 6.85 -12.04 1.90
N ALA A 22 5.53 -12.00 2.09
CA ALA A 22 4.61 -12.93 1.46
C ALA A 22 4.63 -12.86 -0.09
N LEU A 23 4.84 -11.68 -0.67
CA LEU A 23 5.05 -11.55 -2.11
C LEU A 23 6.37 -12.20 -2.54
N SER A 24 7.45 -11.99 -1.78
CA SER A 24 8.77 -12.56 -2.08
C SER A 24 8.72 -14.09 -2.07
N GLU A 25 8.07 -14.67 -1.06
CA GLU A 25 7.82 -16.11 -0.97
C GLU A 25 7.00 -16.62 -2.15
N PHE A 26 5.93 -15.92 -2.52
CA PHE A 26 5.08 -16.30 -3.65
C PHE A 26 5.82 -16.24 -4.99
N MET A 27 6.75 -15.29 -5.14
CA MET A 27 7.61 -15.16 -6.31
C MET A 27 8.78 -16.16 -6.34
N GLY A 28 9.15 -16.72 -5.18
CA GLY A 28 10.40 -17.47 -5.02
C GLY A 28 11.65 -16.62 -5.24
N GLN A 29 11.54 -15.28 -5.10
CA GLN A 29 12.60 -14.31 -5.32
C GLN A 29 12.48 -13.18 -4.31
N GLU A 30 13.61 -12.65 -3.83
CA GLU A 30 13.61 -11.54 -2.88
C GLU A 30 13.06 -10.25 -3.53
N VAL A 31 12.02 -9.67 -2.93
CA VAL A 31 11.48 -8.37 -3.30
C VAL A 31 11.82 -7.37 -2.20
N VAL A 32 12.68 -6.40 -2.50
CA VAL A 32 13.04 -5.36 -1.52
C VAL A 32 11.92 -4.31 -1.37
N PRO A 33 11.54 -3.91 -0.13
CA PRO A 33 10.45 -2.94 0.11
C PRO A 33 10.64 -1.57 -0.54
N SER A 34 11.88 -1.15 -0.76
CA SER A 34 12.21 0.16 -1.35
C SER A 34 11.70 0.32 -2.79
N ARG A 35 11.45 -0.77 -3.53
CA ARG A 35 10.80 -0.78 -4.86
C ARG A 35 9.41 -0.12 -4.84
N PHE A 36 8.71 -0.21 -3.71
CA PHE A 36 7.36 0.33 -3.58
C PHE A 36 7.35 1.84 -3.31
N ARG A 37 8.47 2.45 -2.89
CA ARG A 37 8.58 3.91 -2.69
C ARG A 37 7.50 4.49 -1.77
N MET A 38 7.12 3.72 -0.76
CA MET A 38 6.05 4.05 0.19
C MET A 38 6.61 4.92 1.32
N ASN A 39 5.78 5.80 1.88
CA ASN A 39 6.22 6.78 2.88
C ASN A 39 6.45 6.14 4.26
N VAL A 40 5.59 5.22 4.66
CA VAL A 40 5.63 4.57 5.97
C VAL A 40 5.64 3.06 5.78
N TRP A 41 6.57 2.38 6.46
CA TRP A 41 6.61 0.93 6.54
C TRP A 41 6.05 0.48 7.89
N MET A 42 5.13 -0.47 7.87
CA MET A 42 4.47 -1.02 9.05
C MET A 42 4.84 -2.49 9.25
N THR A 43 4.82 -2.91 10.52
CA THR A 43 5.15 -4.26 10.99
C THR A 43 4.13 -4.67 12.05
N GLY A 44 4.04 -5.97 12.33
CA GLY A 44 3.13 -6.51 13.37
C GLY A 44 1.69 -6.71 12.89
N PHE A 45 1.48 -6.74 11.57
CA PHE A 45 0.20 -7.05 10.93
C PHE A 45 0.36 -8.30 10.05
N GLU A 46 -0.72 -9.03 9.86
CA GLU A 46 -0.71 -10.18 8.95
C GLU A 46 -0.48 -9.72 7.49
N PRO A 47 0.07 -10.58 6.61
CA PRO A 47 0.25 -10.24 5.22
C PRO A 47 -1.06 -9.77 4.56
N PHE A 48 -0.99 -8.58 3.95
CA PHE A 48 -2.09 -7.88 3.28
C PHE A 48 -3.26 -7.47 4.18
N GLU A 49 -3.10 -7.48 5.51
CA GLU A 49 -4.12 -7.02 6.44
C GLU A 49 -4.53 -5.56 6.18
N GLU A 50 -3.58 -4.71 5.77
CA GLU A 50 -3.83 -3.30 5.47
C GLU A 50 -4.88 -3.10 4.37
N LEU A 51 -4.99 -4.05 3.43
CA LEU A 51 -5.98 -3.99 2.35
C LEU A 51 -7.41 -4.21 2.84
N THR A 52 -7.59 -4.88 3.98
CA THR A 52 -8.90 -5.06 4.61
C THR A 52 -9.46 -3.77 5.19
N TRP A 53 -8.61 -2.75 5.35
CA TRP A 53 -9.01 -1.46 5.87
C TRP A 53 -9.61 -0.55 4.80
N VAL A 54 -9.42 -0.89 3.52
CA VAL A 54 -9.95 -0.14 2.37
C VAL A 54 -11.41 -0.55 2.13
N ASP A 55 -12.32 0.41 2.11
CA ASP A 55 -13.76 0.17 1.96
C ASP A 55 -14.40 0.92 0.78
N LYS A 56 -14.78 2.19 0.96
CA LYS A 56 -15.40 3.05 -0.06
C LYS A 56 -14.55 4.31 -0.25
N PHE A 57 -14.90 5.15 -1.23
CA PHE A 57 -14.14 6.37 -1.50
C PHE A 57 -15.02 7.63 -1.32
N PRO A 58 -14.60 8.59 -0.47
CA PRO A 58 -13.54 8.47 0.55
C PRO A 58 -13.87 7.38 1.58
N GLY A 59 -12.84 6.84 2.24
CA GLY A 59 -13.01 5.71 3.15
C GLY A 59 -13.66 6.07 4.47
N THR A 60 -13.96 5.06 5.29
CA THR A 60 -14.53 5.30 6.64
C THR A 60 -13.61 4.88 7.77
N ARG A 61 -12.61 4.05 7.48
CA ARG A 61 -11.69 3.56 8.50
C ARG A 61 -10.57 4.55 8.76
N GLU A 62 -10.13 4.58 10.01
CA GLU A 62 -9.04 5.42 10.44
C GLU A 62 -7.90 4.56 11.02
N ILE A 63 -6.67 5.02 10.79
CA ILE A 63 -5.49 4.50 11.45
C ILE A 63 -4.84 5.61 12.27
N LEU A 64 -4.28 5.20 13.41
CA LEU A 64 -3.50 6.05 14.30
C LEU A 64 -2.02 5.69 14.15
N VAL A 65 -1.18 6.71 14.00
CA VAL A 65 0.29 6.60 13.99
C VAL A 65 0.82 7.61 15.00
N GLY A 66 1.16 7.15 16.20
CA GLY A 66 1.40 8.04 17.32
C GLY A 66 0.16 8.93 17.59
N ASN A 67 0.33 10.25 17.48
CA ASN A 67 -0.75 11.24 17.64
C ASN A 67 -1.40 11.67 16.32
N CYS A 68 -0.96 11.13 15.19
CA CYS A 68 -1.49 11.44 13.87
C CYS A 68 -2.64 10.47 13.52
N ARG A 69 -3.74 11.02 13.02
CA ARG A 69 -4.89 10.29 12.50
C ARG A 69 -4.89 10.35 10.98
N PHE A 70 -5.15 9.21 10.36
CA PHE A 70 -5.30 9.11 8.91
C PHE A 70 -6.57 8.34 8.57
N ARG A 71 -7.29 8.78 7.54
CA ARG A 71 -8.40 8.02 6.96
C ARG A 71 -7.87 7.19 5.80
N VAL A 72 -8.14 5.88 5.80
CA VAL A 72 -7.73 4.97 4.73
C VAL A 72 -8.68 5.16 3.55
N ASP A 73 -8.20 5.79 2.48
CA ASP A 73 -9.06 6.19 1.36
C ASP A 73 -8.99 5.23 0.17
N ASP A 74 -7.86 4.57 -0.09
CA ASP A 74 -7.75 3.65 -1.23
C ASP A 74 -6.61 2.62 -1.06
N ALA A 75 -6.69 1.53 -1.80
CA ALA A 75 -5.54 0.65 -2.01
C ALA A 75 -4.52 1.35 -2.93
N CYS A 76 -3.23 1.15 -2.69
CA CYS A 76 -2.19 1.73 -3.53
C CYS A 76 -1.96 0.85 -4.77
N GLU A 77 -2.55 1.26 -5.89
CA GLU A 77 -2.29 0.68 -7.20
C GLU A 77 -0.81 0.88 -7.60
N ARG A 78 -0.19 -0.21 -8.04
CA ARG A 78 1.22 -0.21 -8.47
C ARG A 78 1.31 -0.11 -9.98
N CYS A 79 2.17 0.77 -10.45
CA CYS A 79 2.56 0.86 -11.86
C CYS A 79 3.94 0.21 -12.07
N ARG A 80 4.41 0.18 -13.32
CA ARG A 80 5.66 -0.48 -13.73
C ARG A 80 6.90 0.00 -12.97
N ALA A 81 6.84 1.13 -12.28
CA ALA A 81 7.93 1.64 -11.45
C ALA A 81 8.40 0.65 -10.37
N VAL A 82 7.56 -0.29 -9.89
CA VAL A 82 7.99 -1.32 -8.91
C VAL A 82 8.94 -2.38 -9.49
N GLU A 83 8.97 -2.51 -10.81
CA GLU A 83 9.81 -3.48 -11.50
C GLU A 83 11.25 -3.00 -11.66
N ALA A 84 11.49 -1.69 -11.49
CA ALA A 84 12.82 -1.12 -11.56
C ALA A 84 13.60 -1.42 -10.27
N ASN A 85 14.83 -1.90 -10.44
CA ASN A 85 15.78 -2.10 -9.36
C ASN A 85 16.09 -0.75 -8.68
N PRO A 86 15.98 -0.62 -7.35
CA PRO A 86 16.23 0.65 -6.66
C PRO A 86 17.68 1.15 -6.76
N THR A 87 18.64 0.26 -7.03
CA THR A 87 20.07 0.56 -7.14
C THR A 87 20.51 0.78 -8.59
N THR A 88 20.12 -0.10 -9.51
CA THR A 88 20.58 -0.04 -10.92
C THR A 88 19.61 0.70 -11.85
N GLY A 89 18.33 0.81 -11.48
CA GLY A 89 17.28 1.38 -12.33
C GLY A 89 16.77 0.45 -13.44
N GLU A 90 17.34 -0.74 -13.58
CA GLU A 90 16.92 -1.71 -14.60
C GLU A 90 15.63 -2.42 -14.20
N TYR A 91 14.79 -2.77 -15.19
CA TYR A 91 13.59 -3.57 -14.97
C TYR A 91 13.96 -5.05 -14.81
N ASP A 92 14.09 -5.51 -13.57
CA ASP A 92 14.67 -6.82 -13.24
C ASP A 92 13.66 -7.83 -12.66
N LEU A 93 12.49 -7.36 -12.19
CA LEU A 93 11.46 -8.21 -11.60
C LEU A 93 10.07 -7.88 -12.16
N LYS A 94 9.30 -8.90 -12.54
CA LYS A 94 7.90 -8.77 -13.01
C LYS A 94 6.90 -8.64 -11.87
N VAL A 95 7.14 -7.68 -10.97
CA VAL A 95 6.36 -7.53 -9.72
C VAL A 95 4.87 -7.31 -10.00
N LEU A 96 4.49 -6.65 -11.09
CA LEU A 96 3.07 -6.40 -11.41
C LEU A 96 2.30 -7.68 -11.76
N ASP A 97 2.91 -8.58 -12.53
CA ASP A 97 2.30 -9.85 -12.91
C ASP A 97 2.05 -10.71 -11.66
N TRP A 98 3.03 -10.74 -10.75
CA TRP A 98 2.94 -11.49 -9.50
C TRP A 98 1.96 -10.88 -8.52
N LEU A 99 1.88 -9.56 -8.43
CA LEU A 99 0.85 -8.87 -7.65
C LEU A 99 -0.54 -9.21 -8.14
N SER A 100 -0.76 -9.20 -9.45
CA SER A 100 -2.05 -9.54 -10.06
C SER A 100 -2.47 -10.97 -9.69
N LYS A 101 -1.57 -11.94 -9.87
CA LYS A 101 -1.80 -13.34 -9.47
C LYS A 101 -2.06 -13.49 -7.97
N MET A 102 -1.34 -12.74 -7.13
CA MET A 102 -1.50 -12.78 -5.68
C MET A 102 -2.88 -12.23 -5.27
N MET A 103 -3.31 -11.11 -5.84
CA MET A 103 -4.63 -10.54 -5.56
C MET A 103 -5.76 -11.44 -6.06
N GLU A 104 -5.60 -12.06 -7.24
CA GLU A 104 -6.52 -13.08 -7.74
C GLU A 104 -6.65 -14.26 -6.78
N ARG A 105 -5.53 -14.81 -6.29
CA ARG A 105 -5.52 -15.89 -5.28
C ARG A 105 -6.21 -15.48 -3.99
N ARG A 106 -6.10 -14.21 -3.60
CA ARG A 106 -6.77 -13.65 -2.41
C ARG A 106 -8.21 -13.22 -2.68
N SER A 107 -8.71 -13.35 -3.91
CA SER A 107 -10.01 -12.81 -4.35
C SER A 107 -10.18 -11.33 -4.01
N TYR A 108 -9.09 -10.57 -4.06
CA TYR A 108 -9.09 -9.14 -3.75
C TYR A 108 -9.15 -8.30 -5.04
N LYS A 109 -9.99 -7.27 -5.05
CA LYS A 109 -9.98 -6.20 -6.04
C LYS A 109 -10.10 -4.87 -5.32
N SER A 110 -9.33 -3.86 -5.74
CA SER A 110 -9.47 -2.51 -5.18
C SER A 110 -10.94 -2.05 -5.31
N PRO A 111 -11.61 -1.65 -4.22
CA PRO A 111 -13.02 -1.25 -4.25
C PRO A 111 -13.31 -0.06 -5.17
N HIS A 112 -12.32 0.78 -5.45
CA HIS A 112 -12.53 2.05 -6.16
C HIS A 112 -12.17 1.99 -7.63
N ARG A 113 -11.04 1.37 -7.95
CA ARG A 113 -10.50 1.32 -9.32
C ARG A 113 -10.57 -0.06 -9.94
N GLY A 114 -10.89 -1.09 -9.16
CA GLY A 114 -10.90 -2.48 -9.63
C GLY A 114 -9.51 -3.03 -9.98
N ALA A 115 -8.44 -2.31 -9.63
CA ALA A 115 -7.07 -2.73 -9.90
C ALA A 115 -6.74 -4.05 -9.18
N SER A 116 -6.03 -4.93 -9.88
CA SER A 116 -5.54 -6.23 -9.39
C SER A 116 -4.07 -6.19 -8.98
N HIS A 117 -3.31 -5.16 -9.36
CA HIS A 117 -1.92 -4.98 -8.96
C HIS A 117 -1.81 -3.91 -7.86
N VAL A 118 -2.22 -4.27 -6.66
CA VAL A 118 -2.19 -3.36 -5.49
C VAL A 118 -1.21 -3.86 -4.44
N MET A 119 -0.58 -2.93 -3.73
CA MET A 119 0.16 -3.21 -2.50
C MET A 119 0.22 -1.98 -1.61
N GLY A 120 -0.17 -2.14 -0.35
CA GLY A 120 -0.26 -1.04 0.59
C GLY A 120 -1.51 -0.17 0.38
N ILE A 121 -1.60 0.90 1.16
CA ILE A 121 -2.77 1.79 1.19
C ILE A 121 -2.37 3.25 1.06
N LEU A 122 -3.33 4.06 0.64
CA LEU A 122 -3.28 5.52 0.61
C LEU A 122 -4.19 6.06 1.70
N ALA A 123 -3.61 6.85 2.62
CA ALA A 123 -4.37 7.42 3.73
C ALA A 123 -4.23 8.94 3.78
N ALA A 124 -5.36 9.63 3.98
CA ALA A 124 -5.42 11.09 4.07
C ALA A 124 -5.22 11.53 5.53
N PRO A 125 -4.30 12.46 5.83
CA PRO A 125 -4.13 12.97 7.19
C PRO A 125 -5.37 13.76 7.63
N LEU A 126 -5.85 13.49 8.84
CA LEU A 126 -7.01 14.17 9.45
C LEU A 126 -6.60 15.27 10.44
N ASN A 127 -5.35 15.26 10.89
CA ASN A 127 -4.76 16.31 11.72
C ASN A 127 -3.29 16.54 11.35
N GLN A 128 -2.73 17.65 11.82
CA GLN A 128 -1.29 17.90 11.76
C GLN A 128 -0.59 17.20 12.92
N GLY A 129 0.63 16.73 12.67
CA GLY A 129 1.46 16.10 13.69
C GLY A 129 2.79 15.62 13.13
N VAL A 130 3.55 14.94 13.98
CA VAL A 130 4.84 14.35 13.64
C VAL A 130 4.76 12.86 13.88
N ILE A 131 5.02 12.07 12.83
CA ILE A 131 5.27 10.63 12.95
C ILE A 131 6.76 10.39 13.19
N ARG A 132 7.09 9.45 14.05
CA ARG A 132 8.47 9.01 14.33
C ARG A 132 8.64 7.55 13.96
N ARG A 133 9.88 7.15 13.70
CA ARG A 133 10.21 5.72 13.61
C ARG A 133 9.78 5.03 14.91
N HIS A 134 9.21 3.84 14.76
CA HIS A 134 8.69 3.03 15.87
C HIS A 134 7.40 3.54 16.54
N ASP A 135 6.76 4.60 16.02
CA ASP A 135 5.40 4.90 16.45
C ASP A 135 4.48 3.71 16.13
N ALA A 136 3.74 3.27 17.13
CA ALA A 136 2.77 2.19 16.96
C ALA A 136 1.68 2.62 15.96
N ILE A 137 1.35 1.70 15.06
CA ILE A 137 0.25 1.84 14.13
C ILE A 137 -0.90 0.97 14.62
N ARG A 138 -2.10 1.53 14.66
CA ARG A 138 -3.31 0.77 15.02
C ARG A 138 -4.50 1.26 14.24
N LEU A 139 -5.42 0.35 13.95
CA LEU A 139 -6.76 0.70 13.48
C LEU A 139 -7.54 1.36 14.63
N ALA A 140 -8.23 2.45 14.35
CA ALA A 140 -9.03 3.21 15.32
C ALA A 140 -10.50 2.77 15.33
#